data_AF-A0A932JZ07-F1
#
_entry.id   AF-A0A932JZ07-F1
#
_cell.length_a   1.000
_cell.length_b   1.000
_cell.length_c   1.000
_cell.angle_alpha   90.00
_cell.angle_beta   90.00
_cell.angle_gamma   90.00
#
_symmetry.space_group_name_H-M   'P 1'
#
loop_
_entity.id
_entity.type
_entity.pdbx_description
1 polymer ?
#
loop_
_entity_poly.entity_id
_entity_poly.type
_entity_poly.pdbx_seq_one_letter_code
_entity_poly.pdbx_strand_id
1 'polypeptide(L)'
;MEKQNLQLIRDFLFKTFIIGIVFAILLITLTMLFWEQWSSFLYGKFLITDKELGKLFVNSVLHLRFYLLFVILTPAIALHWILKCKNSK
;
A
#
# COMPACT_ATOMS: atom_id res chain seq x y z
N MET A 1 24.43 8.07 17.54
CA MET A 1 23.67 6.86 17.15
C MET A 1 22.23 7.17 16.75
N GLU A 2 21.45 7.93 17.53
CA GLU A 2 20.03 8.17 17.22
C GLU A 2 19.77 8.82 15.85
N LYS A 3 20.55 9.82 15.46
CA LYS A 3 20.34 10.56 14.20
C LYS A 3 20.50 9.68 12.95
N GLN A 4 21.49 8.79 12.94
CA GLN A 4 21.69 7.82 11.86
C GLN A 4 20.55 6.80 11.81
N ASN A 5 20.09 6.31 12.96
CA ASN A 5 18.94 5.39 13.01
C ASN A 5 17.66 6.06 12.50
N LEU A 6 17.38 7.32 12.87
CA LEU A 6 16.23 8.06 12.34
C LEU A 6 16.34 8.27 10.81
N GLN A 7 17.54 8.53 10.27
CA GLN A 7 17.73 8.65 8.82
C GLN A 7 17.46 7.33 8.10
N LEU A 8 17.94 6.21 8.66
CA LEU A 8 17.69 4.87 8.12
C LEU A 8 16.19 4.52 8.11
N ILE A 9 15.46 4.81 9.20
CA ILE A 9 14.02 4.56 9.28
C ILE A 9 13.27 5.39 8.22
N ARG A 10 13.65 6.65 8.02
CA ARG A 10 13.05 7.52 7.00
C ARG A 10 13.23 6.93 5.60
N ASP A 11 14.47 6.57 5.26
CA ASP A 11 14.80 6.05 3.94
C ASP A 11 14.17 4.69 3.69
N PHE A 12 14.09 3.85 4.73
CA PHE A 12 13.35 2.59 4.70
C PHE A 12 11.86 2.81 4.45
N LEU A 13 11.21 3.75 5.16
CA LEU A 13 9.80 4.08 4.99
C LEU A 13 9.51 4.59 3.56
N PHE A 14 10.32 5.50 3.03
CA PHE A 14 10.14 5.99 1.66
C PHE A 14 10.36 4.91 0.61
N LYS A 15 11.41 4.08 0.75
CA LYS A 15 11.64 2.96 -0.16
C LYS A 15 10.49 1.95 -0.11
N THR A 16 10.02 1.63 1.10
CA THR A 16 8.88 0.73 1.31
C THR A 16 7.62 1.29 0.69
N PHE A 17 7.39 2.60 0.79
CA PHE A 17 6.25 3.26 0.13
C PHE A 17 6.30 3.13 -1.39
N ILE A 18 7.46 3.40 -2.01
CA ILE A 18 7.64 3.30 -3.47
C ILE A 18 7.42 1.85 -3.92
N ILE A 19 8.05 0.89 -3.26
CA ILE A 19 7.88 -0.54 -3.56
C ILE A 19 6.42 -0.94 -3.38
N GLY A 20 5.78 -0.47 -2.31
CA GLY A 20 4.37 -0.72 -2.04
C GLY A 20 3.43 -0.19 -3.12
N ILE A 21 3.70 0.99 -3.69
CA ILE A 21 2.96 1.51 -4.85
C ILE A 21 3.16 0.62 -6.07
N VAL A 22 4.39 0.23 -6.38
CA VAL A 22 4.68 -0.64 -7.54
C VAL A 22 3.93 -1.96 -7.41
N PHE A 23 3.97 -2.57 -6.22
CA PHE A 23 3.20 -3.79 -5.93
C PHE A 23 1.70 -3.56 -6.01
N ALA A 24 1.17 -2.43 -5.51
CA ALA A 24 -0.25 -2.12 -5.59
C ALA A 24 -0.71 -2.01 -7.06
N ILE A 25 0.05 -1.31 -7.90
CA ILE A 25 -0.26 -1.18 -9.33
C ILE A 25 -0.19 -2.55 -10.01
N LEU A 26 0.86 -3.32 -9.75
CA LEU A 26 1.05 -4.65 -10.32
C LEU A 26 -0.10 -5.58 -9.92
N LEU A 27 -0.50 -5.57 -8.65
CA LEU A 27 -1.58 -6.41 -8.13
C LEU A 27 -2.95 -6.03 -8.71
N ILE A 28 -3.23 -4.72 -8.84
CA ILE A 28 -4.44 -4.23 -9.52
C ILE A 28 -4.44 -4.65 -10.98
N THR A 29 -3.32 -4.50 -11.68
CA THR A 29 -3.19 -4.83 -13.11
C THR A 29 -3.38 -6.32 -13.35
N LEU A 30 -2.71 -7.18 -12.56
CA LEU A 30 -2.89 -8.63 -12.61
C LEU A 30 -4.33 -9.02 -12.29
N THR A 31 -4.94 -8.39 -11.29
CA THR A 31 -6.34 -8.70 -10.94
C THR A 31 -7.29 -8.35 -12.08
N MET A 32 -7.09 -7.22 -12.77
CA MET A 32 -7.89 -6.86 -13.94
C MET A 32 -7.63 -7.77 -15.14
N LEU A 33 -6.35 -8.06 -15.45
CA LEU A 33 -5.97 -8.90 -16.60
C LEU A 33 -6.53 -10.32 -16.50
N PHE A 34 -6.56 -10.87 -15.29
CA PHE A 34 -7.04 -12.22 -15.04
C PHE A 34 -8.45 -12.24 -14.43
N TRP A 35 -9.20 -11.13 -14.52
CA TRP A 35 -10.48 -10.98 -13.83
C TRP A 35 -11.45 -12.13 -14.12
N GLU A 36 -11.64 -12.47 -15.39
CA GLU A 36 -12.52 -13.56 -15.84
C GLU A 36 -12.16 -14.93 -15.24
N GLN A 37 -10.85 -15.21 -15.13
CA GLN A 37 -10.35 -16.48 -14.61
C GLN A 37 -10.55 -16.59 -13.09
N TRP A 38 -10.21 -15.51 -12.36
CA TRP A 38 -10.33 -15.46 -10.91
C TRP A 38 -11.79 -15.33 -10.45
N SER A 39 -12.59 -14.53 -11.14
CA SER A 39 -14.01 -14.33 -10.83
C SER A 39 -14.77 -15.65 -10.98
N SER A 40 -14.61 -16.35 -12.10
CA SER A 40 -15.22 -17.68 -12.33
C SER A 40 -14.83 -18.70 -11.25
N PHE A 41 -13.55 -18.73 -10.85
CA PHE A 41 -13.10 -19.61 -9.78
C PHE A 41 -13.75 -19.26 -8.44
N LEU A 42 -13.84 -17.97 -8.11
CA LEU A 42 -14.42 -17.50 -6.85
C LEU A 42 -15.92 -17.70 -6.80
N TYR A 43 -16.63 -17.50 -7.91
CA TYR A 43 -18.07 -17.81 -8.02
C TYR A 43 -18.33 -19.30 -7.80
N GLY A 44 -17.55 -20.17 -8.45
CA GLY A 44 -17.71 -21.62 -8.33
C GLY A 44 -17.40 -22.17 -6.93
N LYS A 45 -16.43 -21.58 -6.23
CA LYS A 45 -15.97 -22.09 -4.92
C LYS A 45 -16.70 -21.46 -3.73
N PHE A 46 -17.05 -20.19 -3.82
CA PHE A 46 -17.58 -19.44 -2.69
C PHE A 46 -19.03 -18.97 -2.87
N LEU A 47 -19.67 -19.26 -4.02
CA LEU A 47 -21.06 -18.88 -4.32
C LEU A 47 -21.33 -17.37 -4.16
N ILE A 48 -20.29 -16.55 -4.38
CA ILE A 48 -20.33 -15.09 -4.24
C ILE A 48 -20.97 -14.50 -5.50
N THR A 49 -21.74 -13.42 -5.37
CA THR A 49 -22.27 -12.70 -6.55
C THR A 49 -21.27 -11.71 -7.13
N ASP A 50 -21.40 -11.34 -8.41
CA ASP A 50 -20.57 -10.31 -9.08
C ASP A 50 -20.47 -9.01 -8.26
N LYS A 51 -21.59 -8.58 -7.69
CA LYS A 51 -21.68 -7.34 -6.90
C LYS A 51 -20.85 -7.41 -5.61
N GLU A 52 -20.86 -8.56 -4.95
CA GLU A 52 -20.10 -8.78 -3.72
C GLU A 52 -18.60 -8.86 -4.01
N LEU A 53 -18.22 -9.53 -5.10
CA LEU A 53 -16.83 -9.62 -5.54
C LEU A 53 -16.27 -8.23 -5.89
N GLY A 54 -17.01 -7.44 -6.66
CA GLY A 54 -16.64 -6.06 -6.99
C GLY A 54 -16.51 -5.18 -5.75
N LYS A 55 -17.46 -5.30 -4.79
CA LYS A 55 -17.38 -4.59 -3.51
C LYS A 55 -16.13 -4.98 -2.72
N LEU A 56 -15.81 -6.27 -2.67
CA LEU A 56 -14.65 -6.79 -1.96
C LEU A 56 -13.36 -6.27 -2.59
N PHE A 57 -13.24 -6.30 -3.92
CA PHE A 57 -12.10 -5.75 -4.64
C PHE A 57 -11.89 -4.25 -4.36
N VAL A 58 -12.95 -3.44 -4.50
CA VAL A 58 -12.88 -1.99 -4.22
C VAL A 58 -12.49 -1.74 -2.77
N ASN A 59 -13.04 -2.51 -1.83
CA ASN A 59 -12.71 -2.39 -0.42
C ASN A 59 -11.24 -2.76 -0.15
N SER A 60 -10.72 -3.82 -0.78
CA SER A 60 -9.29 -4.19 -0.70
C SER A 60 -8.38 -3.09 -1.22
N VAL A 61 -8.72 -2.47 -2.36
CA VAL A 61 -7.95 -1.34 -2.92
C VAL A 61 -7.98 -0.13 -1.98
N LEU A 62 -9.14 0.18 -1.37
CA LEU A 62 -9.26 1.24 -0.38
C LEU A 62 -8.39 0.99 0.86
N HIS A 63 -8.40 -0.23 1.40
CA HIS A 63 -7.56 -0.61 2.54
C HIS A 63 -6.07 -0.51 2.21
N LEU A 64 -5.68 -0.99 1.02
CA LEU A 64 -4.30 -0.90 0.55
C LEU A 64 -3.85 0.56 0.41
N ARG A 65 -4.69 1.42 -0.19
CA ARG A 65 -4.44 2.85 -0.30
C ARG A 65 -4.31 3.50 1.09
N PHE A 66 -5.22 3.18 2.00
CA PHE A 66 -5.18 3.71 3.36
C PHE A 66 -3.90 3.31 4.08
N TYR A 67 -3.50 2.05 3.98
CA TYR A 67 -2.26 1.55 4.57
C TYR A 67 -1.02 2.25 4.02
N LEU A 68 -0.89 2.35 2.69
CA LEU A 68 0.25 3.02 2.05
C LEU A 68 0.35 4.49 2.47
N LEU A 69 -0.78 5.21 2.48
CA LEU A 69 -0.77 6.65 2.78
C LEU A 69 -0.61 6.92 4.29
N PHE A 70 -1.42 6.30 5.13
CA PHE A 70 -1.48 6.67 6.54
C PHE A 70 -0.49 5.91 7.42
N VAL A 71 -0.20 4.65 7.10
CA VAL A 71 0.69 3.82 7.93
C VAL A 71 2.14 3.94 7.50
N ILE A 72 2.41 4.20 6.21
CA ILE A 72 3.79 4.30 5.71
C ILE A 72 4.16 5.75 5.37
N LEU A 73 3.43 6.42 4.48
CA LEU A 73 3.83 7.75 4.00
C LEU A 73 3.77 8.82 5.09
N THR A 74 2.70 8.87 5.88
CA THR A 74 2.56 9.85 6.97
C THR A 74 3.73 9.80 7.96
N PRO A 75 4.12 8.65 8.54
CA PRO A 75 5.29 8.61 9.42
C PRO A 75 6.60 8.88 8.67
N ALA A 76 6.72 8.53 7.39
CA ALA A 76 7.90 8.89 6.58
C ALA A 76 8.09 10.41 6.50
N ILE A 77 6.99 11.13 6.20
CA ILE A 77 6.96 12.59 6.11
C ILE A 77 7.22 13.21 7.48
N ALA A 78 6.54 12.75 8.53
CA ALA A 78 6.75 13.25 9.89
C ALA A 78 8.22 13.14 10.31
N LEU A 79 8.85 11.99 10.06
CA LEU A 79 10.25 11.75 10.38
C LEU A 79 11.19 12.63 9.55
N HIS A 80 10.86 12.87 8.27
CA HIS A 80 11.60 13.80 7.42
C HIS A 80 11.62 15.22 8.01
N TRP A 81 10.46 15.74 8.44
CA TRP A 81 10.38 17.08 9.06
C TRP A 81 11.11 17.17 10.40
N ILE A 82 11.01 16.14 11.25
CA ILE A 82 11.74 16.07 12.53
C ILE A 82 13.25 16.16 12.29
N LEU A 83 13.77 15.39 11.33
CA LEU A 83 15.20 15.43 10.98
C LEU A 83 15.62 16.78 10.40
N LYS A 84 14.77 17.42 9.59
CA LYS A 84 15.01 18.75 9.02
C LYS A 84 15.09 19.82 10.11
N CYS A 85 14.14 19.83 11.05
CA CYS A 85 14.16 20.74 12.20
C CYS A 85 15.42 20.55 13.07
N LYS A 86 15.86 19.30 13.27
CA LYS A 86 17.07 19.00 14.05
C LYS A 86 18.38 19.39 13.33
N ASN A 87 18.36 19.60 12.02
CA ASN A 87 19.52 20.06 11.24
C ASN A 87 19.63 21.59 11.14
N SER A 88 18.55 22.32 11.46
CA SER A 88 18.49 23.79 11.38
C SER A 88 18.89 24.48 12.70
N LYS A 89 19.23 23.71 13.73
CA LYS A 89 19.84 24.15 14.99
C LYS A 89 21.28 23.66 15.03
#